data_AF-A0A952JUK1-F1
#
_entry.id   AF-A0A952JUK1-F1
#
_cell.length_a   1.000
_cell.length_b   1.000
_cell.length_c   1.000
_cell.angle_alpha   90.00
_cell.angle_beta   90.00
_cell.angle_gamma   90.00
#
_symmetry.space_group_name_H-M   'P 1'
#
loop_
_entity.id
_entity.type
_entity.pdbx_description
1 polymer ?
#
loop_
_entity_poly.entity_id
_entity_poly.type
_entity_poly.pdbx_seq_one_letter_code
_entity_poly.pdbx_strand_id
1 'polypeptide(L)'
;MTKEYSIWKDIGLWILLVFNAYTLYYCYQYPNAIHTVYVVFWIQSVCIGFFNVLGILLFHKSNQPISNSGNTSSGCAALFFAVHYGIFHFVYLIFLTIKLVDIAKLDFTFIKISLWAIVAGGVIQFFQDRSRSVSNPVNVSTMFFMPYIRIVPMHLVILLPNFIHVSATTLFLTLKILADIIMHIVYSKFLFQKK
;
A
#
# COMPACT_ATOMS: atom_id res chain seq x y z
N MET A 1 14.33 -17.78 -21.81
CA MET A 1 14.30 -16.40 -22.35
C MET A 1 13.69 -15.46 -21.32
N THR A 2 14.51 -14.78 -20.54
CA THR A 2 14.09 -13.73 -19.61
C THR A 2 13.56 -12.55 -20.42
N LYS A 3 12.24 -12.35 -20.45
CA LYS A 3 11.66 -11.09 -20.94
C LYS A 3 12.19 -10.01 -20.00
N GLU A 4 13.20 -9.26 -20.44
CA GLU A 4 13.75 -8.14 -19.67
C GLU A 4 12.59 -7.23 -19.29
N TYR A 5 12.44 -7.00 -17.99
CA TYR A 5 11.47 -6.03 -17.48
C TYR A 5 11.94 -4.65 -17.93
N SER A 6 11.32 -4.15 -19.00
CA SER A 6 11.60 -2.82 -19.52
C SER A 6 10.70 -1.82 -18.80
N ILE A 7 11.31 -1.07 -17.88
CA ILE A 7 10.67 0.04 -17.13
C ILE A 7 9.92 0.97 -18.09
N TRP A 8 10.49 1.22 -19.26
CA TRP A 8 9.94 2.09 -20.30
C TRP A 8 8.62 1.59 -20.91
N LYS A 9 8.32 0.29 -20.83
CA LYS A 9 7.09 -0.31 -21.38
C LYS A 9 6.03 -0.60 -20.31
N ASP A 10 6.32 -0.33 -19.04
CA ASP A 10 5.38 -0.55 -17.95
C ASP A 10 4.41 0.63 -17.84
N ILE A 11 3.28 0.53 -18.55
CA ILE A 11 2.21 1.54 -18.55
C ILE A 11 1.71 1.80 -17.12
N GLY A 12 1.68 0.78 -16.26
CA GLY A 12 1.25 0.92 -14.87
C GLY A 12 2.17 1.84 -14.06
N LEU A 13 3.48 1.69 -14.25
CA LEU A 13 4.47 2.57 -13.62
C LEU A 13 4.31 4.03 -14.09
N TRP A 14 4.12 4.26 -15.39
CA TRP A 14 3.95 5.62 -15.92
C TRP A 14 2.66 6.28 -15.44
N ILE A 15 1.54 5.56 -15.41
CA ILE A 15 0.28 6.06 -14.84
C ILE A 15 0.48 6.43 -13.36
N LEU A 16 1.18 5.59 -12.60
CA LEU A 16 1.49 5.83 -11.20
C LEU A 16 2.36 7.09 -11.00
N LEU A 17 3.37 7.29 -11.85
CA LEU A 17 4.21 8.50 -11.83
C LEU A 17 3.40 9.76 -12.17
N VAL A 18 2.55 9.71 -13.19
CA VAL A 18 1.69 10.84 -13.59
C VAL A 18 0.71 11.19 -12.47
N PHE A 19 0.07 10.21 -11.85
CA PHE A 19 -0.87 10.43 -10.75
C PHE A 19 -0.17 11.03 -9.52
N ASN A 20 1.04 10.57 -9.23
CA ASN A 20 1.86 11.10 -8.15
C ASN A 20 2.33 12.54 -8.42
N ALA A 21 2.76 12.84 -9.65
CA ALA A 21 3.10 14.20 -10.07
C ALA A 21 1.89 15.14 -9.99
N TYR A 22 0.71 14.67 -10.40
CA TYR A 22 -0.54 15.42 -10.27
C TYR A 22 -0.89 15.68 -8.80
N THR A 23 -0.74 14.69 -7.92
CA THR A 23 -0.97 14.87 -6.48
C THR A 23 -0.04 15.94 -5.89
N LEU A 24 1.23 15.96 -6.32
CA LEU A 24 2.20 16.96 -5.88
C LEU A 24 1.83 18.36 -6.39
N TYR A 25 1.46 18.49 -7.66
CA TYR A 25 0.95 19.74 -8.23
C TYR A 25 -0.31 20.24 -7.50
N TYR A 26 -1.26 19.34 -7.22
CA TYR A 26 -2.50 19.68 -6.53
C TYR A 26 -2.25 20.20 -5.10
N CYS A 27 -1.38 19.53 -4.33
CA CYS A 27 -1.00 19.97 -2.99
C CYS A 27 -0.21 21.29 -2.98
N TYR A 28 0.54 21.58 -4.04
CA TYR A 28 1.21 22.87 -4.19
C TYR A 28 0.22 24.02 -4.40
N GLN A 29 -0.79 23.81 -5.25
CA GLN A 29 -1.83 24.82 -5.52
C GLN A 29 -2.82 24.98 -4.37
N TYR A 30 -3.10 23.90 -3.64
CA TYR A 30 -4.05 23.87 -2.53
C TYR A 30 -3.38 23.29 -1.27
N PRO A 31 -2.65 24.11 -0.48
CA PRO A 31 -1.91 23.61 0.69
C PRO A 31 -2.77 22.85 1.70
N ASN A 32 -4.05 23.22 1.86
CA ASN A 32 -4.99 22.53 2.75
C ASN A 32 -5.35 21.12 2.27
N ALA A 33 -5.16 20.80 0.98
CA ALA A 33 -5.44 19.48 0.44
C ALA A 33 -4.59 18.38 1.09
N ILE A 34 -3.43 18.73 1.68
CA ILE A 34 -2.55 17.75 2.30
C ILE A 34 -3.23 16.97 3.44
N HIS A 35 -4.10 17.63 4.22
CA HIS A 35 -4.86 16.97 5.28
C HIS A 35 -5.73 15.85 4.72
N THR A 36 -6.36 16.12 3.57
CA THR A 36 -7.18 15.14 2.86
C THR A 36 -6.32 14.03 2.26
N VAL A 37 -5.16 14.36 1.69
CA VAL A 37 -4.22 13.38 1.12
C VAL A 37 -3.68 12.42 2.19
N TYR A 38 -3.37 12.90 3.39
CA TYR A 38 -2.97 12.03 4.51
C TYR A 38 -4.05 11.01 4.86
N VAL A 39 -5.30 11.45 4.96
CA VAL A 39 -6.43 10.57 5.27
C VAL A 39 -6.66 9.55 4.15
N VAL A 40 -6.65 10.00 2.88
CA VAL A 40 -6.82 9.12 1.72
C VAL A 40 -5.70 8.09 1.65
N PHE A 41 -4.44 8.48 1.89
CA PHE A 41 -3.31 7.56 1.94
C PHE A 41 -3.45 6.52 3.06
N TRP A 42 -3.88 6.94 4.25
CA TRP A 42 -4.14 6.03 5.36
C TRP A 42 -5.26 5.04 5.03
N ILE A 43 -6.39 5.51 4.48
CA ILE A 43 -7.51 4.65 4.01
C ILE A 43 -7.00 3.63 2.99
N GLN A 44 -6.21 4.07 2.01
CA GLN A 44 -5.61 3.20 1.01
C GLN A 44 -4.75 2.11 1.66
N SER A 45 -3.92 2.50 2.62
CA SER A 45 -3.02 1.59 3.33
C SER A 45 -3.78 0.53 4.15
N VAL A 46 -4.88 0.92 4.81
CA VAL A 46 -5.78 0.00 5.53
C VAL A 46 -6.47 -0.96 4.56
N CYS A 47 -7.00 -0.44 3.44
CA CYS A 47 -7.69 -1.25 2.44
C CYS A 47 -6.76 -2.30 1.81
N ILE A 48 -5.52 -1.92 1.49
CA ILE A 48 -4.49 -2.86 1.01
C ILE A 48 -4.18 -3.91 2.07
N GLY A 49 -4.03 -3.51 3.34
CA GLY A 49 -3.83 -4.45 4.44
C GLY A 49 -4.95 -5.48 4.55
N PHE A 50 -6.20 -5.04 4.42
CA PHE A 50 -7.37 -5.93 4.43
C PHE A 50 -7.34 -6.96 3.29
N PHE A 51 -7.15 -6.53 2.04
CA PHE A 51 -7.03 -7.46 0.91
C PHE A 51 -5.81 -8.37 1.02
N ASN A 52 -4.73 -7.90 1.65
CA ASN A 52 -3.54 -8.71 1.90
C ASN A 52 -3.82 -9.85 2.89
N VAL A 53 -4.57 -9.59 3.97
CA VAL A 53 -5.03 -10.64 4.90
C VAL A 53 -5.84 -11.70 4.15
N LEU A 54 -6.80 -11.27 3.33
CA LEU A 54 -7.60 -12.19 2.52
C LEU A 54 -6.73 -13.02 1.59
N GLY A 55 -5.76 -12.41 0.93
CA GLY A 55 -4.89 -13.10 0.01
C GLY A 55 -3.93 -14.08 0.69
N ILE A 56 -3.37 -13.77 1.87
CA ILE A 56 -2.56 -14.72 2.66
C ILE A 56 -3.39 -15.97 3.01
N LEU A 57 -4.64 -15.78 3.41
CA LEU A 57 -5.57 -16.87 3.76
C LEU A 57 -5.97 -17.72 2.55
N LEU A 58 -6.24 -17.08 1.41
CA LEU A 58 -6.87 -17.74 0.27
C LEU A 58 -5.87 -18.25 -0.77
N PHE A 59 -4.75 -17.56 -0.99
CA PHE A 59 -3.81 -17.89 -2.08
C PHE A 59 -2.82 -19.00 -1.68
N HIS A 60 -2.54 -19.16 -0.38
CA HIS A 60 -1.59 -20.15 0.14
C HIS A 60 -1.94 -21.62 -0.23
N LYS A 61 -3.23 -21.95 -0.36
CA LYS A 61 -3.68 -23.33 -0.65
C LYS A 61 -3.68 -23.70 -2.13
N SER A 62 -3.35 -22.78 -3.03
CA SER A 62 -3.63 -22.98 -4.45
C SER A 62 -2.66 -23.90 -5.19
N ASN A 63 -1.49 -24.26 -4.64
CA ASN A 63 -0.44 -24.87 -5.48
C ASN A 63 0.55 -25.86 -4.82
N GLN A 64 0.28 -26.42 -3.63
CA GLN A 64 1.13 -27.53 -3.13
C GLN A 64 0.31 -28.70 -2.58
N PRO A 65 0.61 -29.96 -2.96
CA PRO A 65 0.19 -31.11 -2.18
C PRO A 65 0.84 -30.99 -0.80
N ILE A 66 0.08 -31.36 0.23
CA ILE A 66 0.45 -31.28 1.64
C ILE A 66 1.74 -32.09 1.86
N SER A 67 2.89 -31.44 1.73
CA SER A 67 4.20 -32.02 2.00
C SER A 67 4.86 -31.20 3.09
N ASN A 68 4.94 -31.85 4.25
CA ASN A 68 5.63 -31.44 5.47
C ASN A 68 6.91 -30.62 5.23
N SER A 69 6.85 -29.30 5.40
CA SER A 69 8.02 -28.51 5.79
C SER A 69 7.59 -27.21 6.51
N GLY A 70 7.84 -27.13 7.81
CA GLY A 70 7.90 -25.87 8.57
C GLY A 70 6.63 -25.01 8.58
N ASN A 71 5.52 -25.56 9.09
CA ASN A 71 4.21 -24.91 9.13
C ASN A 71 4.16 -23.69 10.07
N THR A 72 4.42 -22.48 9.57
CA THR A 72 3.56 -21.37 9.99
C THR A 72 2.25 -21.51 9.23
N SER A 73 1.21 -21.98 9.93
CA SER A 73 -0.16 -22.02 9.37
C SER A 73 -0.48 -20.66 8.74
N SER A 74 -0.92 -20.65 7.47
CA SER A 74 -1.35 -19.42 6.78
C SER A 74 -2.32 -18.58 7.62
N GLY A 75 -3.14 -19.23 8.47
CA GLY A 75 -3.99 -18.56 9.44
C GLY A 75 -3.22 -17.80 10.53
N CYS A 76 -2.15 -18.39 11.09
CA CYS A 76 -1.30 -17.72 12.07
C CYS A 76 -0.56 -16.53 11.45
N ALA A 77 -0.05 -16.67 10.23
CA ALA A 77 0.61 -15.58 9.51
C ALA A 77 -0.35 -14.43 9.17
N ALA A 78 -1.56 -14.76 8.71
CA ALA A 78 -2.61 -13.78 8.44
C ALA A 78 -3.07 -13.04 9.71
N LEU A 79 -3.24 -13.78 10.82
CA LEU A 79 -3.62 -13.19 12.11
C LEU A 79 -2.52 -12.26 12.63
N PHE A 80 -1.26 -12.72 12.62
CA PHE A 80 -0.13 -11.90 13.03
C PHE A 80 -0.01 -10.64 12.17
N PHE A 81 -0.15 -10.76 10.85
CA PHE A 81 -0.19 -9.61 9.95
C PHE A 81 -1.33 -8.65 10.32
N ALA A 82 -2.56 -9.16 10.45
CA ALA A 82 -3.75 -8.36 10.73
C ALA A 82 -3.60 -7.57 12.04
N VAL A 83 -3.13 -8.22 13.10
CA VAL A 83 -2.92 -7.59 14.41
C VAL A 83 -1.76 -6.59 14.35
N HIS A 84 -0.58 -7.00 13.86
CA HIS A 84 0.60 -6.14 13.89
C HIS A 84 0.44 -4.92 12.97
N TYR A 85 0.03 -5.14 11.71
CA TYR A 85 -0.23 -4.07 10.75
C TYR A 85 -1.42 -3.19 11.18
N GLY A 86 -2.46 -3.79 11.75
CA GLY A 86 -3.64 -3.09 12.27
C GLY A 86 -3.29 -2.15 13.42
N ILE A 87 -2.47 -2.59 14.38
CA ILE A 87 -2.01 -1.77 15.50
C ILE A 87 -1.25 -0.54 15.00
N PHE A 88 -0.33 -0.69 14.03
CA PHE A 88 0.34 0.48 13.45
C PHE A 88 -0.65 1.49 12.86
N HIS A 89 -1.64 1.01 12.10
CA HIS A 89 -2.62 1.90 11.47
C HIS A 89 -3.57 2.55 12.48
N PHE A 90 -3.92 1.83 13.54
CA PHE A 90 -4.70 2.39 14.65
C PHE A 90 -3.93 3.50 15.36
N VAL A 91 -2.65 3.26 15.69
CA VAL A 91 -1.78 4.28 16.30
C VAL A 91 -1.63 5.48 15.37
N TYR A 92 -1.48 5.28 14.06
CA TYR A 92 -1.46 6.38 13.09
C TYR A 92 -2.75 7.16 13.02
N LEU A 93 -3.91 6.50 13.15
CA LEU A 93 -5.19 7.19 13.16
C LEU A 93 -5.24 8.21 14.31
N ILE A 94 -4.73 7.84 15.49
CA ILE A 94 -4.60 8.76 16.63
C ILE A 94 -3.69 9.92 16.24
N PHE A 95 -2.45 9.66 15.76
CA PHE A 95 -1.53 10.75 15.38
C PHE A 95 -2.07 11.64 14.27
N LEU A 96 -2.79 11.08 13.29
CA LEU A 96 -3.44 11.84 12.23
C LEU A 96 -4.41 12.85 12.82
N THR A 97 -5.33 12.41 13.68
CA THR A 97 -6.38 13.27 14.24
C THR A 97 -5.86 14.30 15.24
N ILE A 98 -4.78 13.99 15.99
CA ILE A 98 -4.26 14.90 17.02
C ILE A 98 -3.08 15.78 16.57
N LYS A 99 -2.38 15.44 15.47
CA LYS A 99 -1.14 16.16 15.06
C LYS A 99 -1.11 16.64 13.61
N LEU A 100 -1.64 15.87 12.66
CA LEU A 100 -1.40 16.10 11.22
C LEU A 100 -2.62 16.63 10.46
N VAL A 101 -3.82 16.30 10.91
CA VAL A 101 -5.07 16.58 10.18
C VAL A 101 -5.92 17.57 10.96
N ASP A 102 -6.26 18.67 10.30
CA ASP A 102 -7.36 19.53 10.72
C ASP A 102 -8.65 19.03 10.06
N ILE A 103 -9.56 18.50 10.87
CA ILE A 103 -10.82 17.90 10.40
C ILE A 103 -11.69 18.93 9.67
N ALA A 104 -11.63 20.21 10.05
CA ALA A 104 -12.41 21.26 9.41
C ALA A 104 -11.94 21.56 7.98
N LYS A 105 -10.71 21.16 7.63
CA LYS A 105 -10.10 21.36 6.31
C LYS A 105 -10.21 20.13 5.41
N LEU A 106 -10.94 19.11 5.83
CA LEU A 106 -11.11 17.90 5.05
C LEU A 106 -12.14 18.09 3.92
N ASP A 107 -11.76 17.64 2.73
CA ASP A 107 -12.69 17.49 1.62
C ASP A 107 -13.33 16.10 1.69
N PHE A 108 -14.47 16.00 2.40
CA PHE A 108 -15.22 14.76 2.53
C PHE A 108 -15.75 14.22 1.20
N THR A 109 -15.98 15.08 0.21
CA THR A 109 -16.40 14.65 -1.13
C THR A 109 -15.27 13.91 -1.80
N PHE A 110 -14.06 14.48 -1.79
CA PHE A 110 -12.86 13.84 -2.32
C PHE A 110 -12.53 12.54 -1.58
N ILE A 111 -12.64 12.51 -0.25
CA ILE A 111 -12.43 11.29 0.55
C ILE A 111 -13.42 10.20 0.12
N LYS A 112 -14.71 10.53 -0.05
CA LYS A 112 -15.74 9.56 -0.42
C LYS A 112 -15.50 8.98 -1.81
N ILE A 113 -15.18 9.82 -2.79
CA ILE A 113 -14.85 9.38 -4.16
C ILE A 113 -13.60 8.50 -4.14
N SER A 114 -12.56 8.93 -3.42
CA SER A 114 -11.31 8.17 -3.28
C SER A 114 -11.54 6.82 -2.62
N LEU A 115 -12.35 6.75 -1.56
CA LEU A 115 -12.70 5.51 -0.89
C LEU A 115 -13.32 4.49 -1.85
N TRP A 116 -14.32 4.92 -2.63
CA TRP A 116 -14.96 4.03 -3.62
C TRP A 116 -13.98 3.58 -4.70
N ALA A 117 -13.13 4.48 -5.21
CA ALA A 117 -12.11 4.13 -6.19
C ALA A 117 -11.09 3.13 -5.63
N ILE A 118 -10.63 3.32 -4.39
CA ILE A 118 -9.68 2.44 -3.69
C ILE A 118 -10.30 1.05 -3.49
N VAL A 119 -11.54 0.99 -3.00
CA VAL A 119 -12.24 -0.29 -2.78
C VAL A 119 -12.46 -1.01 -4.10
N ALA A 120 -12.97 -0.33 -5.13
CA ALA A 120 -13.19 -0.92 -6.44
C ALA A 120 -11.87 -1.46 -7.05
N GLY A 121 -10.80 -0.65 -6.98
CA GLY A 121 -9.47 -1.07 -7.42
C GLY A 121 -8.95 -2.28 -6.65
N GLY A 122 -9.10 -2.29 -5.32
CA GLY A 122 -8.71 -3.41 -4.47
C GLY A 122 -9.47 -4.70 -4.77
N VAL A 123 -10.79 -4.61 -5.01
CA VAL A 123 -11.62 -5.75 -5.41
C VAL A 123 -11.16 -6.31 -6.76
N ILE A 124 -10.99 -5.46 -7.77
CA ILE A 124 -10.55 -5.88 -9.11
C ILE A 124 -9.17 -6.55 -9.01
N GLN A 125 -8.23 -5.93 -8.30
CA GLN A 125 -6.88 -6.47 -8.12
C GLN A 125 -6.92 -7.83 -7.41
N PHE A 126 -7.71 -7.95 -6.34
CA PHE A 126 -7.85 -9.19 -5.59
C PHE A 126 -8.34 -10.36 -6.45
N PHE A 127 -9.34 -10.13 -7.31
CA PHE A 127 -9.83 -11.18 -8.22
C PHE A 127 -8.81 -11.55 -9.31
N GLN A 128 -8.10 -10.56 -9.86
CA GLN A 128 -7.01 -10.81 -10.82
C GLN A 128 -5.89 -11.63 -10.18
N ASP A 129 -5.51 -11.28 -8.96
CA ASP A 129 -4.44 -11.96 -8.22
C ASP A 129 -4.84 -13.37 -7.82
N ARG A 130 -6.11 -13.56 -7.43
CA ARG A 130 -6.67 -14.89 -7.21
C ARG A 130 -6.56 -15.74 -8.47
N SER A 131 -6.96 -15.23 -9.63
CA SER A 131 -6.86 -15.96 -10.90
C SER A 131 -5.41 -16.30 -11.26
N ARG A 132 -4.48 -15.35 -11.08
CA ARG A 132 -3.03 -15.57 -11.31
C ARG A 132 -2.42 -16.57 -10.33
N SER A 133 -2.89 -16.58 -9.07
CA SER A 133 -2.37 -17.49 -8.03
C SER A 133 -2.64 -18.97 -8.31
N VAL A 134 -3.63 -19.25 -9.17
CA VAL A 134 -3.91 -20.62 -9.64
C VAL A 134 -2.80 -21.12 -10.56
N SER A 135 -2.31 -20.27 -11.46
CA SER A 135 -1.28 -20.66 -12.44
C SER A 135 0.16 -20.44 -11.96
N ASN A 136 0.37 -19.50 -11.03
CA ASN A 136 1.68 -19.14 -10.51
C ASN A 136 1.66 -19.14 -8.98
N PRO A 137 2.57 -19.88 -8.31
CA PRO A 137 2.63 -19.86 -6.85
C PRO A 137 2.99 -18.46 -6.33
N VAL A 138 2.30 -18.06 -5.26
CA VAL A 138 2.49 -16.75 -4.62
C VAL A 138 3.60 -16.85 -3.57
N ASN A 139 4.52 -15.89 -3.59
CA ASN A 139 5.52 -15.75 -2.54
C ASN A 139 4.87 -15.14 -1.28
N VAL A 140 4.55 -15.99 -0.29
CA VAL A 140 3.88 -15.58 0.97
C VAL A 140 4.70 -14.54 1.73
N SER A 141 6.03 -14.64 1.74
CA SER A 141 6.89 -13.66 2.41
C SER A 141 6.79 -12.29 1.75
N THR A 142 6.80 -12.23 0.41
CA THR A 142 6.63 -10.97 -0.31
C THR A 142 5.26 -10.37 -0.05
N MET A 143 4.21 -11.20 -0.08
CA MET A 143 2.86 -10.79 0.23
C MET A 143 2.74 -10.23 1.67
N PHE A 144 3.37 -10.89 2.63
CA PHE A 144 3.39 -10.45 4.02
C PHE A 144 4.08 -9.09 4.22
N PHE A 145 5.26 -8.88 3.62
CA PHE A 145 6.06 -7.68 3.88
C PHE A 145 5.72 -6.48 3.00
N MET A 146 5.13 -6.68 1.81
CA MET A 146 4.89 -5.60 0.85
C MET A 146 4.11 -4.41 1.45
N PRO A 147 3.02 -4.60 2.23
CA PRO A 147 2.29 -3.46 2.79
C PRO A 147 3.10 -2.62 3.78
N TYR A 148 4.15 -3.16 4.41
CA TYR A 148 4.99 -2.43 5.37
C TYR A 148 5.79 -1.30 4.72
N ILE A 149 5.95 -1.29 3.39
CA ILE A 149 6.56 -0.16 2.70
C ILE A 149 5.77 1.13 2.93
N ARG A 150 4.44 1.06 3.12
CA ARG A 150 3.59 2.24 3.40
C ARG A 150 3.66 2.74 4.84
N ILE A 151 4.12 1.91 5.77
CA ILE A 151 4.35 2.29 7.17
C ILE A 151 5.51 3.29 7.27
N VAL A 152 6.47 3.25 6.33
CA VAL A 152 7.65 4.15 6.33
C VAL A 152 7.26 5.61 6.11
N PRO A 153 6.53 6.01 5.04
CA PRO A 153 6.05 7.39 4.88
C PRO A 153 5.29 7.92 6.10
N MET A 154 4.44 7.09 6.71
CA MET A 154 3.65 7.47 7.88
C MET A 154 4.51 7.71 9.12
N HIS A 155 5.45 6.82 9.44
CA HIS A 155 6.37 7.03 10.57
C HIS A 155 7.18 8.31 10.38
N LEU A 156 7.75 8.48 9.19
CA LEU A 156 8.67 9.57 8.94
C LEU A 156 7.96 10.93 8.91
N VAL A 157 6.74 11.05 8.37
CA VAL A 157 6.00 12.32 8.42
C VAL A 157 5.57 12.68 9.85
N ILE A 158 5.30 11.70 10.72
CA ILE A 158 4.94 11.95 12.12
C ILE A 158 6.17 12.39 12.93
N LEU A 159 7.32 11.76 12.70
CA LEU A 159 8.51 11.94 13.55
C LEU A 159 9.45 13.03 13.05
N LEU A 160 9.81 13.03 11.76
CA LEU A 160 10.92 13.84 11.24
C LEU A 160 10.70 15.35 11.17
N PRO A 161 9.50 15.91 10.88
CA PRO A 161 9.36 17.35 10.72
C PRO A 161 9.83 18.15 11.95
N ASN A 162 9.70 17.57 13.14
CA ASN A 162 10.18 18.16 14.40
C ASN A 162 11.71 18.20 14.52
N PHE A 163 12.44 17.40 13.73
CA PHE A 163 13.90 17.31 13.76
C PHE A 163 14.58 18.06 12.61
N ILE A 164 14.02 18.03 11.40
CA ILE A 164 14.73 18.48 10.18
C ILE A 164 14.27 19.82 9.60
N HIS A 165 13.32 20.53 10.23
CA HIS A 165 12.78 21.83 9.75
C HIS A 165 12.28 21.82 8.29
N VAL A 166 12.03 20.63 7.72
CA VAL A 166 11.45 20.46 6.38
C VAL A 166 9.93 20.44 6.50
N SER A 167 9.23 21.02 5.53
CA SER A 167 7.78 20.93 5.43
C SER A 167 7.31 19.48 5.41
N ALA A 168 6.41 19.13 6.34
CA ALA A 168 5.82 17.80 6.45
C ALA A 168 5.16 17.35 5.13
N THR A 169 4.56 18.29 4.39
CA THR A 169 3.94 18.06 3.08
C THR A 169 4.96 17.56 2.06
N THR A 170 6.08 18.26 1.90
CA THR A 170 7.12 17.90 0.93
C THR A 170 7.78 16.57 1.28
N LEU A 171 8.07 16.37 2.57
CA LEU A 171 8.62 15.12 3.06
C LEU A 171 7.69 13.94 2.78
N PHE A 172 6.41 14.07 3.15
CA PHE A 172 5.43 13.01 2.96
C PHE A 172 5.22 12.67 1.49
N LEU A 173 5.02 13.67 0.63
CA LEU A 173 4.78 13.42 -0.80
C LEU A 173 5.98 12.72 -1.43
N THR A 174 7.21 13.14 -1.10
CA THR A 174 8.42 12.48 -1.59
C THR A 174 8.48 11.02 -1.15
N LEU A 175 8.28 10.75 0.14
CA LEU A 175 8.30 9.41 0.70
C LEU A 175 7.18 8.53 0.14
N LYS A 176 5.98 9.08 -0.02
CA LYS A 176 4.83 8.42 -0.65
C LYS A 176 5.19 7.94 -2.05
N ILE A 177 5.75 8.82 -2.87
CA ILE A 177 6.11 8.50 -4.26
C ILE A 177 7.14 7.37 -4.29
N LEU A 178 8.16 7.45 -3.43
CA LEU A 178 9.16 6.38 -3.31
C LEU A 178 8.53 5.05 -2.89
N ALA A 179 7.65 5.06 -1.87
CA ALA A 179 6.94 3.87 -1.42
C ALA A 179 6.10 3.25 -2.54
N ASP A 180 5.37 4.06 -3.30
CA ASP A 180 4.54 3.61 -4.41
C ASP A 180 5.37 2.96 -5.54
N ILE A 181 6.49 3.57 -5.91
CA ILE A 181 7.41 3.03 -6.92
C ILE A 181 8.02 1.70 -6.44
N ILE A 182 8.52 1.65 -5.20
CA ILE A 182 9.12 0.43 -4.63
C ILE A 182 8.08 -0.69 -4.62
N MET A 183 6.84 -0.42 -4.18
CA MET A 183 5.78 -1.42 -4.21
C MET A 183 5.49 -1.90 -5.63
N HIS A 184 5.39 -1.02 -6.61
CA HIS A 184 5.14 -1.43 -8.00
C HIS A 184 6.23 -2.36 -8.55
N ILE A 185 7.50 -2.03 -8.29
CA ILE A 185 8.64 -2.84 -8.72
C ILE A 185 8.68 -4.17 -7.98
N VAL A 186 8.46 -4.18 -6.66
CA VAL A 186 8.48 -5.40 -5.85
C VAL A 186 7.32 -6.32 -6.23
N TYR A 187 6.12 -5.74 -6.37
CA TYR A 187 4.90 -6.45 -6.75
C TYR A 187 5.06 -7.12 -8.11
N SER A 188 5.53 -6.40 -9.13
CA SER A 188 5.66 -6.92 -10.50
C SER A 188 6.74 -8.00 -10.63
N LYS A 189 7.79 -7.97 -9.80
CA LYS A 189 8.93 -8.89 -9.90
C LYS A 189 8.85 -10.11 -8.98
N PHE A 190 8.35 -9.97 -7.76
CA PHE A 190 8.56 -10.97 -6.70
C PHE A 190 7.29 -11.62 -6.17
N LEU A 191 6.10 -11.06 -6.45
CA LEU A 191 4.86 -11.62 -5.89
C LEU A 191 4.50 -12.98 -6.49
N PHE A 192 4.61 -13.11 -7.82
CA PHE A 192 4.35 -14.36 -8.53
C PHE A 192 5.68 -14.98 -8.94
N GLN A 193 5.96 -16.19 -8.44
CA GLN A 193 7.16 -16.92 -8.84
C GLN A 193 6.95 -17.45 -10.26
N LYS A 194 7.86 -17.09 -11.18
CA LYS A 194 7.90 -17.71 -12.51
C LYS A 194 8.33 -19.16 -12.34
N LYS A 195 7.58 -20.09 -12.93
CA LYS A 195 8.02 -21.47 -13.16
C LYS A 195 9.30 -21.49 -13.99
#